data_AF-A0A5A8AAG0-F1
#
_entry.id   AF-A0A5A8AAG0-F1
#
_cell.length_a   1.000
_cell.length_b   1.000
_cell.length_c   1.000
_cell.angle_alpha   90.00
_cell.angle_beta   90.00
_cell.angle_gamma   90.00
#
_symmetry.space_group_name_H-M   'P 1'
#
loop_
_entity.id
_entity.type
_entity.pdbx_description
1 polymer ?
#
loop_
_entity_poly.entity_id
_entity_poly.type
_entity_poly.pdbx_seq_one_letter_code
_entity_poly.pdbx_strand_id
1 'polypeptide(L)'
;MILLGLSGSALARPFAEPDDRNLDRHGHYRSRDGSEVHQPAKSRDGTKPGSATAKCRDGTWSFSHTHRGTCSRHRGVAHWEG
;
A
#
# COMPACT_ATOMS: atom_id res chain seq x y z
N MET A 1 -11.27 23.89 34.88
CA MET A 1 -10.37 24.19 33.74
C MET A 1 -10.06 22.87 33.06
N ILE A 2 -10.76 22.57 31.95
CA ILE A 2 -10.60 21.31 31.22
C ILE A 2 -9.55 21.55 30.14
N LEU A 3 -8.39 20.90 30.29
CA LEU A 3 -7.32 20.91 29.31
C LEU A 3 -7.76 20.11 28.08
N LEU A 4 -8.23 20.82 27.05
CA LEU A 4 -8.45 20.26 25.71
C LEU A 4 -7.07 20.05 25.04
N GLY A 5 -6.44 18.92 25.36
CA GLY A 5 -5.21 18.47 24.73
C GLY A 5 -5.48 17.82 23.36
N LEU A 6 -5.22 18.60 22.30
CA LEU A 6 -4.59 18.19 21.03
C LEU A 6 -4.92 16.77 20.53
N SER A 7 -6.11 16.56 19.94
CA SER A 7 -6.30 15.46 18.99
C SER A 7 -5.78 15.90 17.63
N GLY A 8 -4.48 15.74 17.42
CA GLY A 8 -3.86 15.85 16.10
C GLY A 8 -4.38 14.71 15.22
N SER A 9 -5.49 14.93 14.53
CA SER A 9 -5.94 14.05 13.46
C SER A 9 -4.94 14.15 12.31
N ALA A 10 -3.92 13.30 12.35
CA ALA A 10 -3.20 12.92 11.13
C ALA A 10 -4.27 12.31 10.21
N LEU A 11 -4.73 13.08 9.23
CA LEU A 11 -5.55 12.58 8.15
C LEU A 11 -4.68 11.58 7.38
N ALA A 12 -4.66 10.32 7.83
CA ALA A 12 -4.24 9.21 7.01
C ALA A 12 -5.09 9.32 5.74
N ARG A 13 -4.44 9.63 4.60
CA ARG A 13 -5.12 9.69 3.31
C ARG A 13 -5.94 8.41 3.22
N PRO A 14 -7.27 8.47 3.02
CA PRO A 14 -8.08 7.26 2.98
C PRO A 14 -7.47 6.39 1.91
N PHE A 15 -6.87 5.29 2.34
CA PHE A 15 -6.33 4.28 1.46
C PHE A 15 -7.55 3.78 0.71
N ALA A 16 -7.59 4.03 -0.61
CA ALA A 16 -8.60 3.40 -1.44
C ALA A 16 -8.34 1.90 -1.32
N GLU A 17 -9.18 1.20 -0.56
CA GLU A 17 -9.05 -0.24 -0.36
C GLU A 17 -9.01 -0.89 -1.76
N PRO A 18 -7.99 -1.69 -2.09
CA PRO A 18 -7.99 -2.44 -3.33
C PRO A 18 -9.23 -3.32 -3.38
N ASP A 19 -9.65 -3.69 -4.59
CA ASP A 19 -10.59 -4.79 -4.75
C ASP A 19 -9.89 -6.09 -4.31
N ASP A 20 -9.98 -6.39 -3.01
CA ASP A 20 -9.29 -7.50 -2.37
C ASP A 20 -9.71 -8.84 -2.95
N ARG A 21 -10.91 -8.94 -3.55
CA ARG A 21 -11.40 -10.20 -4.15
C ARG A 21 -10.49 -10.73 -5.25
N ASN A 22 -9.74 -9.84 -5.91
CA ASN A 22 -8.78 -10.21 -6.95
C ASN A 22 -7.36 -10.42 -6.45
N LEU A 23 -7.08 -10.22 -5.16
CA LEU A 23 -5.75 -10.36 -4.58
C LEU A 23 -5.56 -11.74 -3.94
N ASP A 24 -4.34 -12.27 -3.98
CA ASP A 24 -3.99 -13.54 -3.31
C ASP A 24 -3.78 -13.39 -1.79
N ARG A 25 -3.68 -12.15 -1.31
CA ARG A 25 -3.48 -11.76 0.08
C ARG A 25 -4.38 -10.58 0.38
N HIS A 26 -4.84 -10.48 1.64
CA HIS A 26 -5.85 -9.49 2.08
C HIS A 26 -5.48 -8.76 3.38
N GLY A 27 -4.20 -8.77 3.78
CA GLY A 27 -3.82 -8.11 5.04
C GLY A 27 -3.09 -6.80 4.79
N HIS A 28 -2.98 -6.00 5.84
CA HIS A 28 -2.38 -4.68 5.77
C HIS A 28 -1.08 -4.63 6.58
N TYR A 29 -0.23 -3.66 6.29
CA TYR A 29 0.91 -3.34 7.12
C TYR A 29 1.09 -1.83 7.23
N ARG A 30 1.71 -1.40 8.33
CA ARG A 30 2.12 -0.02 8.48
C ARG A 30 3.41 0.22 7.69
N SER A 31 3.31 1.01 6.64
CA SER A 31 4.45 1.47 5.87
C SER A 31 5.32 2.43 6.70
N ARG A 32 6.55 2.67 6.24
CA ARG A 32 7.57 3.42 6.98
C ARG A 32 7.21 4.90 7.19
N ASP A 33 6.32 5.43 6.37
CA ASP A 33 5.71 6.75 6.47
C ASP A 33 4.56 6.82 7.49
N GLY A 34 4.23 5.72 8.16
CA GLY A 34 3.16 5.63 9.16
C GLY A 34 1.78 5.34 8.57
N SER A 35 1.66 5.30 7.24
CA SER A 35 0.44 4.96 6.52
C SER A 35 0.12 3.47 6.64
N GLU A 36 -1.14 3.12 6.88
CA GLU A 36 -1.62 1.74 6.71
C GLU A 36 -1.85 1.49 5.22
N VAL A 37 -1.21 0.46 4.69
CA VAL A 37 -1.30 0.08 3.28
C VAL A 37 -1.54 -1.41 3.17
N HIS A 38 -2.20 -1.82 2.09
CA HIS A 38 -2.34 -3.23 1.79
C HIS A 38 -0.96 -3.88 1.56
N GLN A 39 -0.77 -5.11 2.06
CA GLN A 39 0.46 -5.85 1.86
C GLN A 39 0.69 -6.17 0.38
N PRO A 40 1.95 -6.36 -0.05
CA PRO A 40 2.22 -6.76 -1.43
C PRO A 40 1.49 -8.07 -1.76
N ALA A 41 0.68 -8.04 -2.81
CA ALA A 41 -0.21 -9.11 -3.21
C ALA A 41 -0.20 -9.29 -4.73
N LYS A 42 -0.36 -10.52 -5.21
CA LYS A 42 -0.54 -10.81 -6.63
C LYS A 42 -2.01 -10.65 -6.99
N SER A 43 -2.26 -10.04 -8.15
CA SER A 43 -3.59 -10.12 -8.76
C SER A 43 -3.77 -11.50 -9.39
N ARG A 44 -4.93 -12.11 -9.17
CA ARG A 44 -5.30 -13.42 -9.71
C ARG A 44 -5.49 -13.36 -11.22
N ASP A 45 -6.00 -12.24 -11.71
CA ASP A 45 -6.25 -12.03 -13.15
C ASP A 45 -5.07 -11.34 -13.85
N GLY A 46 -4.00 -11.01 -13.11
CA GLY A 46 -2.83 -10.29 -13.63
C GLY A 46 -3.05 -8.81 -13.89
N THR A 47 -4.29 -8.33 -13.71
CA THR A 47 -4.69 -6.93 -13.86
C THR A 47 -4.15 -6.07 -12.71
N LYS A 48 -3.96 -4.78 -12.97
CA LYS A 48 -3.58 -3.82 -11.93
C LYS A 48 -4.74 -3.65 -10.92
N PRO A 49 -4.53 -3.91 -9.62
CA PRO A 49 -5.49 -3.55 -8.58
C PRO A 49 -5.64 -2.03 -8.53
N GLY A 50 -6.85 -1.52 -8.32
CA GLY A 50 -7.15 -0.08 -8.43
C GLY A 50 -6.25 0.84 -7.60
N SER A 51 -5.84 0.41 -6.41
CA SER A 51 -4.97 1.17 -5.50
C SER A 51 -3.49 0.77 -5.54
N ALA A 52 -3.09 -0.13 -6.44
CA ALA A 52 -1.68 -0.46 -6.62
C ALA A 52 -0.93 0.73 -7.21
N THR A 53 0.20 1.06 -6.58
CA THR A 53 1.09 2.16 -6.99
C THR A 53 2.34 1.67 -7.69
N ALA A 54 2.67 0.38 -7.59
CA ALA A 54 3.82 -0.21 -8.26
C ALA A 54 3.65 -1.71 -8.51
N LYS A 55 4.28 -2.19 -9.58
CA LYS A 55 4.49 -3.62 -9.85
C LYS A 55 5.90 -4.01 -9.47
N CYS A 56 6.05 -5.01 -8.59
CA CYS A 56 7.34 -5.58 -8.24
C CYS A 56 7.82 -6.59 -9.29
N ARG A 57 9.14 -6.85 -9.35
CA ARG A 57 9.74 -7.81 -10.30
C ARG A 57 9.35 -9.27 -10.09
N ASP A 58 8.83 -9.61 -8.92
CA ASP A 58 8.32 -10.95 -8.62
C ASP A 58 6.84 -11.17 -8.99
N GLY A 59 6.22 -10.15 -9.61
CA GLY A 59 4.82 -10.15 -10.05
C GLY A 59 3.81 -9.74 -8.96
N THR A 60 4.27 -9.37 -7.76
CA THR A 60 3.39 -8.76 -6.74
C THR A 60 3.13 -7.29 -7.04
N TRP A 61 1.96 -6.80 -6.64
CA TRP A 61 1.58 -5.41 -6.65
C TRP A 61 1.85 -4.80 -5.29
N SER A 62 2.46 -3.62 -5.27
CA SER A 62 2.72 -2.83 -4.08
C SER A 62 1.77 -1.64 -4.01
N PHE A 63 1.34 -1.34 -2.79
CA PHE A 63 0.41 -0.27 -2.45
C PHE A 63 1.09 0.87 -1.68
N SER A 64 2.42 0.84 -1.59
CA SER A 64 3.22 1.87 -0.93
C SER A 64 3.19 3.20 -1.69
N HIS A 65 2.94 4.30 -1.00
CA HIS A 65 3.02 5.65 -1.57
C HIS A 65 4.44 6.21 -1.64
N THR A 66 5.41 5.54 -1.02
CA THR A 66 6.80 6.00 -0.99
C THR A 66 7.64 5.23 -2.01
N HIS A 67 8.66 5.87 -2.58
CA HIS A 67 9.59 5.19 -3.48
C HIS A 67 10.70 4.45 -2.72
N ARG A 68 11.04 4.92 -1.52
CA ARG A 68 12.13 4.39 -0.71
C ARG A 68 11.73 3.05 -0.09
N GLY A 69 12.41 1.97 -0.49
CA GLY A 69 12.23 0.63 0.07
C GLY A 69 11.08 -0.16 -0.55
N THR A 70 10.33 0.42 -1.48
CA THR A 70 9.26 -0.28 -2.20
C THR A 70 9.81 -1.44 -3.01
N CYS A 71 9.14 -2.58 -2.91
CA CYS A 71 9.56 -3.85 -3.50
C CYS A 71 10.98 -4.29 -3.10
N SER A 72 11.60 -3.74 -2.04
CA SER A 72 12.97 -4.13 -1.63
C SER A 72 13.10 -5.63 -1.33
N ARG A 73 12.06 -6.22 -0.74
CA ARG A 73 11.94 -7.67 -0.51
C ARG A 73 11.47 -8.46 -1.74
N HIS A 74 11.01 -7.75 -2.77
CA HIS A 74 10.36 -8.28 -3.98
C HIS A 74 11.22 -8.04 -5.23
N ARG A 75 12.55 -8.00 -5.05
CA ARG A 75 13.57 -7.82 -6.12
C ARG A 75 13.54 -6.45 -6.80
N GLY A 76 12.97 -5.45 -6.15
CA GLY A 76 12.83 -4.10 -6.67
C GLY A 76 11.59 -3.92 -7.54
N VAL A 77 11.36 -2.66 -7.92
CA VAL A 77 10.22 -2.25 -8.73
C VAL A 77 10.48 -2.59 -10.20
N ALA A 78 9.49 -3.20 -10.84
CA ALA A 78 9.45 -3.41 -12.28
C ALA A 78 8.82 -2.21 -12.98
N HIS A 79 7.70 -1.71 -12.45
CA HIS A 79 6.95 -0.59 -13.00
C HIS A 79 6.29 0.23 -11.89
N TRP A 80 6.25 1.55 -12.06
CA TRP A 80 5.50 2.46 -11.18
C TRP A 80 4.18 2.78 -11.86
N GLU A 81 3.08 2.56 -11.14
CA GLU A 81 1.73 2.82 -11.62
C GLU A 81 1.32 4.22 -11.14
N GLY A 82 1.78 5.24 -11.86
CA GLY A 82 1.56 6.66 -11.58
C GLY A 82 0.78 7.35 -12.67
#